data_AF-A0A2N8KDQ9-F1
#
_entry.id   AF-A0A2N8KDQ9-F1
#
_cell.length_a   1.000
_cell.length_b   1.000
_cell.length_c   1.000
_cell.angle_alpha   90.00
_cell.angle_beta   90.00
_cell.angle_gamma   90.00
#
_symmetry.space_group_name_H-M   'P 1'
#
loop_
_entity.id
_entity.type
_entity.pdbx_description
1 polymer ?
#
loop_
_entity_poly.entity_id
_entity_poly.type
_entity_poly.pdbx_seq_one_letter_code
_entity_poly.pdbx_strand_id
1 'polypeptide(L)' 'MPEITVGQTYQLKPTSPRGKPVTANVTAITRRGLGHTVAYKVDNKVHHCSMGNFKNRLVS' A
#
# COMPACT_ATOMS: atom_id res chain seq x y z
N MET A 1 1.95 -2.68 -15.54
CA MET A 1 1.62 -2.13 -14.21
C MET A 1 2.15 -3.09 -13.17
N PRO A 2 2.93 -2.67 -12.17
CA PRO A 2 3.34 -3.59 -11.10
C PRO A 2 2.09 -4.12 -10.41
N GLU A 3 1.92 -5.44 -10.44
CA GLU A 3 0.94 -6.14 -9.63
C GLU A 3 1.41 -6.05 -8.17
N ILE A 4 0.55 -5.54 -7.30
CA ILE A 4 0.87 -5.51 -5.87
C ILE A 4 0.79 -6.94 -5.37
N THR A 5 1.84 -7.43 -4.72
CA THR A 5 1.95 -8.80 -4.26
C THR A 5 2.02 -8.84 -2.74
N VAL A 6 1.35 -9.82 -2.12
CA VAL A 6 1.45 -10.06 -0.68
C VAL A 6 2.87 -10.51 -0.32
N GLY A 7 3.41 -9.97 0.77
CA GLY A 7 4.78 -10.18 1.23
C GLY A 7 5.81 -9.21 0.63
N GLN A 8 5.44 -8.47 -0.41
CA GLN A 8 6.32 -7.47 -1.01
C GLN A 8 6.31 -6.16 -0.23
N THR A 9 7.45 -5.47 -0.27
CA THR A 9 7.63 -4.19 0.40
C THR A 9 7.71 -3.09 -0.65
N TYR A 10 6.89 -2.05 -0.47
CA TYR A 10 6.78 -0.91 -1.38
C TYR A 10 7.09 0.39 -0.65
N GLN A 11 7.66 1.36 -1.35
CA GLN A 11 7.75 2.73 -0.85
C GLN A 11 6.48 3.48 -1.20
N LEU A 12 5.82 4.04 -0.18
CA LEU A 12 4.68 4.91 -0.34
C LEU A 12 5.09 6.38 -0.17
N LYS A 13 4.47 7.24 -0.97
CA LYS A 13 4.57 8.69 -0.85
C LYS A 13 4.20 9.10 0.58
N PRO A 14 4.94 10.08 1.14
CA PRO A 14 4.63 10.64 2.45
C PRO A 14 3.21 11.21 2.47
N THR A 15 2.54 11.11 3.62
CA THR A 15 1.24 11.77 3.84
C THR A 15 1.37 13.29 3.99
N SER A 16 2.58 13.80 4.22
CA SER A 16 2.87 15.22 4.37
C SER A 16 3.84 15.68 3.27
N PRO A 17 3.71 16.91 2.75
CA PRO A 17 4.55 17.42 1.65
C PRO A 17 6.05 17.51 1.99
N ARG A 18 6.41 17.50 3.28
CA ARG A 18 7.80 17.43 3.77
C ARG A 18 8.16 16.07 4.42
N GLY A 19 7.26 15.09 4.34
CA GLY A 19 7.50 13.78 4.94
C GLY A 19 8.48 12.94 4.11
N LYS A 20 9.09 11.95 4.73
CA LYS A 20 9.90 10.94 4.03
C LYS A 20 8.99 9.84 3.47
N PRO A 21 9.35 9.21 2.34
CA PRO A 21 8.68 8.00 1.88
C PRO A 21 8.62 6.97 2.99
N VAL A 22 7.49 6.29 3.12
CA VAL A 22 7.28 5.26 4.14
C VAL A 22 7.36 3.88 3.52
N THR A 23 7.96 2.95 4.25
CA THR A 23 8.10 1.57 3.83
C THR A 23 6.84 0.79 4.22
N ALA A 24 6.12 0.28 3.23
CA ALA A 24 4.88 -0.46 3.39
C ALA A 24 5.07 -1.92 2.98
N ASN A 25 4.93 -2.84 3.93
CA ASN A 25 4.90 -4.27 3.63
C ASN A 25 3.46 -4.72 3.41
N VAL A 26 3.14 -5.27 2.23
CA VAL A 26 1.78 -5.73 1.95
C VAL A 26 1.55 -7.07 2.65
N THR A 27 0.64 -7.09 3.61
CA THR A 27 0.38 -8.28 4.43
C THR A 27 -0.79 -9.10 3.92
N ALA A 28 -1.75 -8.49 3.22
CA ALA A 28 -2.86 -9.20 2.60
C ALA A 28 -3.49 -8.40 1.46
N ILE A 29 -4.10 -9.11 0.51
CA ILE A 29 -4.94 -8.52 -0.53
C ILE A 29 -6.28 -9.27 -0.47
N THR A 30 -7.33 -8.56 -0.09
CA THR A 30 -8.68 -9.11 0.01
C THR A 30 -9.48 -8.69 -1.22
N ARG A 31 -9.95 -9.66 -2.02
CA ARG A 31 -10.99 -9.40 -3.04
C ARG A 31 -12.34 -9.26 -2.36
N ARG A 32 -13.07 -8.18 -2.65
CA ARG A 32 -14.45 -8.00 -2.19
C ARG A 32 -15.31 -7.59 -3.38
N GLY A 33 -16.03 -8.55 -3.94
CA GLY A 33 -16.79 -8.37 -5.18
C GLY A 33 -15.88 -7.97 -6.35
N LEU A 34 -16.19 -6.87 -7.02
CA LEU A 34 -15.39 -6.30 -8.11
C LEU A 34 -14.15 -5.50 -7.62
N GLY A 35 -14.02 -5.27 -6.31
CA GLY A 35 -12.95 -4.47 -5.72
C GLY A 35 -11.82 -5.30 -5.11
N HIS A 36 -10.62 -4.70 -5.05
CA HIS A 36 -9.48 -5.23 -4.32
C HIS A 36 -9.10 -4.27 -3.18
N THR A 37 -9.04 -4.77 -1.95
CA THR A 37 -8.52 -4.07 -0.78
C THR A 37 -7.13 -4.61 -0.46
N VAL A 38 -6.18 -3.72 -0.20
CA VAL A 38 -4.80 -4.03 0.18
C VAL A 38 -4.63 -3.67 1.65
N ALA A 39 -4.20 -4.65 2.45
CA ALA A 39 -3.73 -4.45 3.80
C ALA A 39 -2.19 -4.42 3.78
N TYR A 40 -1.62 -3.38 4.37
CA TYR A 40 -0.18 -3.17 4.41
C TYR A 40 0.26 -2.61 5.76
N LYS A 41 1.45 -2.99 6.20
CA LYS A 41 2.05 -2.57 7.46
C LYS A 41 3.07 -1.46 7.22
N VAL A 42 2.92 -0.34 7.93
CA VAL A 42 3.84 0.81 7.95
C VAL A 42 4.16 1.13 9.40
N ASP A 43 5.44 1.25 9.77
CA ASP A 43 5.87 1.65 11.13
C ASP A 43 5.11 0.92 12.25
N ASN A 44 4.96 -0.40 12.08
CA ASN A 44 4.23 -1.29 12.99
C ASN A 44 2.69 -1.12 13.06
N LYS A 45 2.10 -0.25 12.23
CA LYS A 45 0.65 -0.07 12.08
C LYS A 45 0.14 -0.74 10.81
N VAL A 46 -0.99 -1.43 10.91
CA VAL A 46 -1.66 -2.02 9.74
C VAL A 46 -2.64 -1.00 9.16
N HIS A 47 -2.54 -0.77 7.87
CA HIS A 47 -3.35 0.14 7.08
C HIS A 47 -4.09 -0.62 5.99
N HIS A 48 -5.32 -0.21 5.71
CA HIS A 48 -6.18 -0.83 4.71
C HIS A 48 -6.59 0.24 3.70
N CYS A 49 -6.39 -0.01 2.41
CA CYS A 49 -6.90 0.87 1.37
C CYS A 49 -7.29 0.09 0.11
N SER A 50 -7.97 0.73 -0.83
CA SER A 50 -8.23 0.13 -2.14
C SER A 50 -6.93 -0.03 -2.93
N MET A 51 -6.86 -1.06 -3.78
CA MET A 51 -5.71 -1.32 -4.67
C MET A 51 -5.35 -0.10 -5.52
N GLY A 52 -6.35 0.66 -6.00
CA GLY A 52 -6.13 1.90 -6.73
C GLY A 52 -5.44 2.98 -5.88
N ASN A 53 -5.88 3.17 -4.64
CA ASN A 53 -5.25 4.12 -3.72
C ASN A 53 -3.83 3.68 -3.33
N PHE A 54 -3.60 2.39 -3.13
CA PHE A 54 -2.27 1.87 -2.86
C PHE A 54 -1.32 2.19 -4.02
N LYS A 55 -1.73 1.88 -5.25
CA LYS A 55 -0.97 2.17 -6.47
C LYS A 55 -0.68 3.66 -6.65
N ASN A 56 -1.66 4.54 -6.41
CA ASN A 56 -1.46 5.99 -6.52
C ASN A 56 -0.43 6.53 -5.52
N ARG A 57 -0.34 5.87 -4.35
CA ARG A 57 0.63 6.20 -3.31
C ARG A 57 2.00 5.58 -3.53
N LEU A 58 2.19 4.66 -4.47
CA LEU A 58 3.53 4.16 -4.77
C LEU A 58 4.43 5.33 -5.19
N VAL A 59 5.64 5.36 -4.64
CA VAL A 59 6.73 6.15 -5.22
C VAL A 59 7.09 5.46 -6.53
N SER A 60 6.90 6.16 -7.65
CA SER A 60 7.16 5.62 -8.99
C SER A 60 8.64 5.44 -9.25
#